data_AF-A0A317SH76-F1
#
_entry.id   AF-A0A317SH76-F1
#
_cell.length_a   1.000
_cell.length_b   1.000
_cell.length_c   1.000
_cell.angle_alpha   90.00
_cell.angle_beta   90.00
_cell.angle_gamma   90.00
#
_symmetry.space_group_name_H-M   'P 1'
#
loop_
_entity.id
_entity.type
_entity.pdbx_description
1 polymer ?
#
loop_
_entity_poly.entity_id
_entity_poly.type
_entity_poly.pdbx_seq_one_letter_code
_entity_poly.pdbx_strand_id
1 'polypeptide(L)' 'WFHKLQPLSCIICSHAQKYYLFASNMTVNKMMIFFGGKSYHTYGMPSKVIAECYKVFALYDAMYTYN' A
#
# COMPACT_ATOMS: atom_id res chain seq x y z
N TRP A 1 -5.07 10.76 10.53
CA TRP A 1 -5.29 11.04 9.10
C TRP A 1 -5.90 9.84 8.36
N PHE A 2 -5.41 8.62 8.62
CA PHE A 2 -5.90 7.36 8.02
C PHE A 2 -7.43 7.14 8.05
N HIS A 3 -8.14 7.52 9.13
CA HIS A 3 -9.61 7.38 9.20
C HIS A 3 -10.37 8.03 8.05
N LYS A 4 -9.83 9.10 7.44
CA LYS A 4 -10.44 9.75 6.26
C LYS A 4 -10.38 8.87 5.01
N LEU A 5 -9.36 8.01 4.93
CA LEU A 5 -9.12 7.11 3.82
C LEU A 5 -9.69 5.71 4.06
N GLN A 6 -10.00 5.37 5.32
CA GLN A 6 -10.49 4.05 5.71
C GLN A 6 -11.69 3.57 4.87
N PRO A 7 -12.73 4.38 4.58
CA PRO A 7 -13.84 3.91 3.75
C PRO A 7 -13.39 3.53 2.34
N LEU A 8 -12.53 4.35 1.74
CA LEU A 8 -12.00 4.09 0.40
C LEU A 8 -11.10 2.85 0.38
N SER A 9 -10.19 2.71 1.35
CA SER A 9 -9.32 1.54 1.44
C SER A 9 -10.12 0.25 1.64
N CYS A 10 -11.17 0.27 2.46
CA CYS A 10 -12.05 -0.89 2.63
C CYS A 10 -12.77 -1.28 1.33
N ILE A 11 -13.28 -0.30 0.58
CA ILE A 11 -13.94 -0.57 -0.71
C ILE A 11 -12.94 -1.20 -1.69
N ILE A 12 -11.76 -0.60 -1.84
CA ILE A 12 -10.71 -1.10 -2.75
C ILE A 12 -10.31 -2.52 -2.36
N CYS A 13 -10.03 -2.79 -1.08
CA CYS A 13 -9.69 -4.12 -0.61
C CYS A 13 -10.83 -5.10 -0.90
N SER A 14 -12.08 -4.78 -0.55
CA SER A 14 -13.19 -5.71 -0.80
C SER A 14 -13.35 -6.08 -2.28
N HIS A 15 -13.11 -5.13 -3.19
CA HIS A 15 -13.17 -5.39 -4.62
C HIS A 15 -11.95 -6.21 -5.08
N ALA A 16 -10.75 -5.88 -4.60
CA ALA A 16 -9.55 -6.63 -4.91
C ALA A 16 -9.67 -8.11 -4.50
N GLN A 17 -10.26 -8.37 -3.34
CA GLN A 17 -10.45 -9.71 -2.80
C GLN A 17 -11.56 -10.48 -3.52
N LYS A 18 -12.58 -9.79 -4.01
CA LYS A 18 -13.73 -10.42 -4.67
C LYS A 18 -13.40 -11.01 -6.04
N TYR A 19 -12.50 -10.36 -6.79
CA TYR A 19 -12.24 -10.71 -8.18
C TYR A 19 -10.94 -11.50 -8.40
N TYR A 20 -10.20 -11.81 -7.33
CA TYR A 20 -8.93 -12.52 -7.41
C TYR A 20 -8.93 -13.75 -6.51
N LEU A 21 -8.70 -14.92 -7.10
CA LEU A 21 -8.40 -16.15 -6.40
C LEU A 21 -6.89 -16.28 -6.28
N PHE A 22 -6.41 -16.41 -5.04
CA PHE A 22 -4.99 -16.53 -4.77
C PHE A 22 -4.38 -17.82 -5.29
N ALA A 23 -3.16 -17.71 -5.82
CA ALA A 23 -2.22 -18.80 -5.85
C ALA A 23 -1.59 -18.99 -4.46
N SER A 24 -0.98 -20.15 -4.23
CA SER A 24 -0.39 -20.53 -2.92
C SER A 24 0.79 -19.65 -2.45
N ASN A 25 1.28 -18.73 -3.28
CA ASN A 25 2.55 -18.03 -3.09
C ASN A 25 2.35 -16.53 -2.81
N MET A 26 1.74 -16.22 -1.67
CA MET A 26 1.52 -14.84 -1.26
C MET A 26 2.77 -14.25 -0.63
N THR A 27 3.07 -12.99 -0.95
CA THR A 27 4.19 -12.26 -0.35
C THR A 27 3.72 -10.94 0.26
N VAL A 28 4.31 -10.57 1.40
CA VAL A 28 4.10 -9.26 2.03
C VAL A 28 5.32 -8.39 1.74
N ASN A 29 5.10 -7.17 1.25
CA ASN A 29 6.19 -6.22 1.02
C ASN A 29 5.74 -4.78 1.33
N LYS A 30 6.72 -3.91 1.49
CA LYS A 30 6.54 -2.48 1.71
C LYS A 30 6.43 -1.79 0.35
N MET A 31 5.28 -1.18 0.09
CA MET A 31 5.10 -0.24 -1.02
C MET A 31 5.42 1.19 -0.56
N MET A 32 6.05 1.95 -1.46
CA MET A 32 6.39 3.35 -1.25
C MET A 32 5.54 4.20 -2.17
N ILE A 33 4.76 5.12 -1.61
CA ILE A 33 3.92 6.05 -2.35
C ILE A 33 4.54 7.44 -2.21
N PHE A 34 5.02 8.01 -3.31
CA PHE A 34 5.63 9.35 -3.31
C PHE A 34 4.66 10.38 -2.71
N PHE A 35 5.18 11.21 -1.80
CA PHE A 35 4.43 12.32 -1.23
C PHE A 35 5.38 13.46 -0.87
N GLY A 36 5.31 14.57 -1.60
CA GLY A 36 6.17 15.75 -1.38
C GLY A 36 5.67 16.71 -0.29
N GLY A 37 4.68 16.30 0.51
CA GLY A 37 4.14 17.10 1.61
C GLY A 37 4.68 16.66 2.97
N LYS A 38 4.64 17.58 3.95
CA LYS A 38 4.93 17.25 5.34
C LYS A 38 3.66 16.76 6.04
N SER A 39 3.62 15.46 6.32
CA SER A 39 2.62 14.87 7.20
C SER A 39 3.31 14.07 8.30
N TYR A 40 2.63 13.87 9.42
CA TYR A 40 3.16 13.03 10.52
C TYR A 40 3.47 11.59 10.07
N HIS A 41 2.84 11.11 9.00
CA HIS A 41 3.04 9.76 8.48
C HIS A 41 3.99 9.70 7.27
N THR A 42 4.56 10.83 6.85
CA THR A 42 5.58 10.85 5.79
C THR A 42 6.89 10.32 6.36
N TYR A 43 7.52 9.39 5.65
CA TYR A 43 8.79 8.79 6.04
C TYR A 43 9.91 9.23 5.08
N GLY A 44 11.02 9.69 5.65
CA GLY A 44 12.23 10.04 4.91
C GLY A 44 13.09 8.81 4.60
N MET A 45 13.44 8.61 3.33
CA MET A 45 14.27 7.50 2.85
C MET A 45 15.37 8.02 1.91
N PRO A 46 16.38 8.72 2.43
CA PRO A 46 17.38 9.43 1.62
C PRO A 46 18.20 8.53 0.69
N SER A 47 18.27 7.23 0.96
CA SER A 47 18.97 6.23 0.13
C SER A 47 18.11 5.60 -0.97
N LYS A 48 16.85 6.02 -1.11
CA LYS A 48 15.90 5.51 -2.12
C LYS A 48 15.60 6.58 -3.16
N VAL A 49 15.18 6.14 -4.35
CA VAL A 49 14.75 7.02 -5.45
C VAL A 49 13.65 7.98 -4.98
N ILE A 50 12.76 7.49 -4.12
CA ILE A 50 11.76 8.30 -3.43
C ILE A 50 12.30 8.67 -2.05
N ALA A 51 12.77 9.92 -1.90
CA ALA A 51 13.33 10.42 -0.65
C ALA A 51 12.26 10.69 0.43
N GLU A 52 11.02 10.99 0.04
CA GLU A 52 9.89 11.25 0.94
C GLU A 52 8.65 10.50 0.45
N CYS A 53 8.09 9.64 1.30
CA CYS A 53 6.95 8.81 0.93
C CYS A 53 6.02 8.46 2.09
N TYR A 54 4.84 7.98 1.75
CA TYR A 54 4.10 7.07 2.61
C TYR A 54 4.60 5.64 2.44
N LYS A 55 4.69 4.93 3.56
CA LYS A 55 5.09 3.54 3.62
C LYS A 55 3.89 2.69 3.98
N VAL A 56 3.49 1.79 3.08
CA VAL A 56 2.32 0.92 3.25
C VAL A 56 2.77 -0.52 3.12
N PHE A 57 2.23 -1.42 3.95
CA PHE A 57 2.40 -2.84 3.76
C PHE A 57 1.28 -3.35 2.87
N ALA A 58 1.65 -4.09 1.83
CA ALA A 58 0.72 -4.68 0.90
C ALA A 58 0.98 -6.18 0.77
N LEU A 59 -0.10 -6.93 0.62
CA LEU A 59 -0.11 -8.35 0.33
C LEU A 59 -0.31 -8.52 -1.17
N TYR A 60 0.62 -9.21 -1.83
CA TYR A 60 0.57 -9.39 -3.28
C TYR A 60 0.84 -10.82 -3.71
N ASP A 61 0.27 -11.16 -4.85
CA ASP A 61 0.45 -12.43 -5.56
C ASP A 61 0.58 -12.15 -7.05
N ALA A 62 1.63 -12.66 -7.70
CA ALA A 62 1.90 -12.49 -9.13
C ALA A 62 1.60 -11.08 -9.70
N MET A 63 2.00 -10.02 -8.97
CA MET A 63 1.76 -8.59 -9.27
C MET A 63 0.35 -8.03 -8.96
N TYR A 64 -0.56 -8.85 -8.45
CA TYR A 64 -1.86 -8.42 -7.95
C TYR A 64 -1.77 -7.99 -6.49
N THR A 65 -2.32 -6.81 -6.15
CA THR A 65 -2.40 -6.34 -4.75
C THR A 65 -3.75 -6.72 -4.16
N TYR A 66 -3.74 -7.54 -3.11
CA TYR A 66 -4.96 -8.07 -2.50
C TYR A 66 -5.41 -7.30 -1.26
N ASN A 67 -4.46 -6.80 -0.45
CA ASN A 67 -4.72 -6.07 0.79
C ASN A 67 -3.60 -5.07 1.06
#